data_AF-A0A315RFX7-F1
#
_entry.id   AF-A0A315RFX7-F1
#
_cell.length_a   1.000
_cell.length_b   1.000
_cell.length_c   1.000
_cell.angle_alpha   90.00
_cell.angle_beta   90.00
_cell.angle_gamma   90.00
#
_symmetry.space_group_name_H-M   'P 1'
#
loop_
_entity.id
_entity.type
_entity.pdbx_description
1 polymer ?
#
loop_
_entity_poly.entity_id
_entity_poly.type
_entity_poly.pdbx_seq_one_letter_code
_entity_poly.pdbx_strand_id
1 'polypeptide(L)' 'IITKAPSAGLWDGQSDEDELGLSYRELDYYLVDGEAESETAARIEEIAAANQHKLELPAIPDF' A
#
# COMPACT_ATOMS: atom_id res chain seq x y z
N ILE A 1 -17.35 5.15 13.02
CA ILE A 1 -16.02 4.51 12.79
C ILE A 1 -15.82 4.27 11.30
N ILE A 2 -16.77 3.65 10.58
CA ILE A 2 -16.67 3.37 9.13
C ILE A 2 -16.39 4.59 8.25
N THR A 3 -16.91 5.77 8.61
CA THR A 3 -16.75 7.01 7.82
C THR A 3 -15.50 7.82 8.17
N LYS A 4 -14.70 7.38 9.15
CA LYS A 4 -13.47 8.09 9.53
C LYS A 4 -12.41 7.72 8.50
N ALA A 5 -11.70 8.73 7.99
CA ALA A 5 -10.56 8.50 7.10
C ALA A 5 -9.54 7.56 7.78
N PRO A 6 -9.10 6.49 7.11
CA PRO A 6 -8.04 5.62 7.60
C PRO A 6 -6.74 6.40 7.78
N SER A 7 -6.08 6.15 8.91
CA SER A 7 -4.88 6.86 9.35
C SER A 7 -4.16 6.01 10.39
N ALA A 8 -2.85 5.83 10.25
CA ALA A 8 -2.01 5.19 11.26
C ALA A 8 -1.90 6.00 12.56
N GLY A 9 -2.32 7.27 12.56
CA GLY A 9 -2.35 8.15 13.74
C GLY A 9 -0.96 8.52 14.26
N LEU A 10 0.06 8.50 13.40
CA LEU A 10 1.45 8.81 13.79
C LEU A 10 1.68 10.32 14.00
N TRP A 11 0.92 11.17 13.32
CA TRP A 11 0.89 12.64 13.52
C TRP A 11 -0.46 13.24 13.10
N ASP A 12 -0.72 14.49 13.53
CA ASP A 12 -1.97 15.19 13.24
C ASP A 12 -2.16 15.45 11.75
N GLY A 13 -3.36 15.14 11.23
CA GLY A 13 -3.73 15.36 9.84
C GLY A 13 -3.22 14.30 8.86
N GLN A 14 -2.57 13.24 9.34
CA GLN A 14 -2.14 12.11 8.51
C GLN A 14 -3.34 11.33 7.94
N SER A 15 -3.30 11.03 6.64
CA SER A 15 -4.18 10.06 5.97
C SER A 15 -3.32 9.00 5.27
N ASP A 16 -3.70 7.74 5.37
CA ASP A 16 -2.96 6.65 4.73
C ASP A 16 -2.98 6.77 3.19
N GLU A 17 -4.06 7.30 2.61
CA GLU A 17 -4.18 7.54 1.17
C GLU A 17 -3.18 8.60 0.66
N ASP A 18 -2.92 9.63 1.47
CA ASP A 18 -1.97 10.69 1.13
C ASP A 18 -0.52 10.18 1.18
N GLU A 19 -0.22 9.24 2.08
CA GLU A 19 1.11 8.62 2.18
C GLU A 19 1.36 7.60 1.08
N LEU A 20 0.35 6.78 0.77
CA LEU A 20 0.42 5.81 -0.31
C LEU A 20 0.45 6.50 -1.68
N GLY A 21 -0.15 7.70 -1.78
CA GLY A 21 -0.35 8.42 -3.04
C GLY A 21 -1.43 7.74 -3.91
N LEU A 22 -2.32 6.98 -3.29
CA LEU A 22 -3.33 6.13 -3.91
C LEU A 22 -4.55 6.06 -3.00
N SER A 23 -5.76 6.08 -3.56
CA SER A 23 -6.97 5.83 -2.77
C SER A 23 -7.16 4.34 -2.50
N TYR A 24 -7.82 4.01 -1.40
CA TYR A 24 -8.17 2.62 -1.09
C TYR A 24 -9.07 2.01 -2.16
N ARG A 25 -9.91 2.81 -2.81
CA ARG A 25 -10.78 2.33 -3.89
C ARG A 25 -9.98 1.87 -5.11
N GLU A 26 -8.92 2.59 -5.48
CA GLU A 26 -8.05 2.21 -6.58
C GLU A 26 -7.27 0.94 -6.25
N LEU A 27 -6.77 0.84 -5.02
CA LEU A 27 -6.08 -0.36 -4.54
C LEU A 27 -7.01 -1.57 -4.53
N ASP A 28 -8.23 -1.43 -3.98
CA ASP A 28 -9.21 -2.52 -3.94
C ASP A 28 -9.60 -2.98 -5.34
N TYR A 29 -9.82 -2.05 -6.28
CA TYR A 29 -10.14 -2.38 -7.67
C TYR A 29 -9.01 -3.16 -8.33
N TYR A 30 -7.75 -2.73 -8.13
CA TYR A 30 -6.59 -3.47 -8.64
C TYR A 30 -6.45 -4.85 -8.03
N LEU A 31 -6.64 -4.99 -6.71
CA LEU A 31 -6.49 -6.27 -6.01
C LEU A 31 -7.59 -7.28 -6.34
N VAL A 32 -8.81 -6.81 -6.59
CA VAL A 32 -9.98 -7.68 -6.84
C VAL A 32 -10.16 -7.95 -8.34
N ASP A 33 -10.17 -6.90 -9.15
CA ASP A 33 -10.52 -6.97 -10.57
C ASP A 33 -9.26 -7.03 -11.46
N GLY A 34 -8.07 -6.72 -10.93
CA GLY A 34 -6.82 -6.74 -11.68
C GLY A 34 -6.65 -5.57 -12.64
N GLU A 35 -7.51 -4.56 -12.54
CA GLU A 35 -7.55 -3.40 -13.43
C GLU A 35 -7.15 -2.14 -12.67
N ALA A 36 -6.33 -1.29 -13.29
CA ALA A 36 -6.01 0.05 -12.81
C ALA A 36 -5.41 0.87 -13.97
N GLU A 37 -5.36 2.19 -13.83
CA GLU A 37 -4.56 3.00 -14.75
C GLU A 37 -3.08 2.60 -14.67
N SER A 38 -2.34 2.77 -15.76
CA SER A 38 -0.95 2.33 -15.84
C SER A 38 -0.05 2.98 -14.78
N GLU A 39 -0.34 4.23 -14.40
CA GLU A 39 0.39 4.94 -13.36
C GLU A 39 0.09 4.36 -11.97
N THR A 40 -1.19 4.16 -11.66
CA THR A 40 -1.67 3.53 -10.43
C THR A 40 -1.10 2.12 -10.26
N ALA A 41 -1.17 1.28 -11.30
CA ALA A 41 -0.63 -0.08 -11.28
C ALA A 41 0.89 -0.07 -11.03
N ALA A 42 1.63 0.78 -11.75
CA ALA A 42 3.08 0.91 -11.55
C ALA A 42 3.44 1.32 -10.12
N ARG A 43 2.65 2.24 -9.53
CA ARG A 43 2.85 2.67 -8.14
C ARG A 43 2.57 1.55 -7.14
N ILE A 44 1.51 0.76 -7.35
CA ILE A 44 1.17 -0.38 -6.49
C ILE A 44 2.30 -1.42 -6.52
N GLU A 45 2.80 -1.76 -7.71
CA GLU A 45 3.91 -2.72 -7.88
C GLU A 45 5.22 -2.22 -7.26
N GLU A 46 5.52 -0.92 -7.37
CA GLU A 46 6.69 -0.30 -6.73
C GLU A 46 6.62 -0.44 -5.20
N ILE A 47 5.46 -0.12 -4.61
CA ILE A 47 5.23 -0.24 -3.17
C ILE A 47 5.32 -1.70 -2.74
N ALA A 48 4.72 -2.63 -3.50
CA ALA A 48 4.76 -4.06 -3.21
C ALA A 48 6.19 -4.61 -3.22
N ALA A 49 6.97 -4.27 -4.26
CA ALA A 49 8.36 -4.67 -4.38
C ALA A 49 9.23 -4.13 -3.22
N ALA A 50 9.06 -2.85 -2.86
CA ALA A 50 9.79 -2.24 -1.75
C ALA A 50 9.47 -2.91 -0.41
N ASN A 51 8.24 -3.39 -0.24
CA ASN A 51 7.75 -4.01 1.00
C ASN A 51 7.86 -5.53 1.05
N GLN A 52 8.42 -6.20 0.03
CA GLN A 52 8.50 -7.66 -0.03
C GLN A 52 9.17 -8.28 1.22
N HIS A 53 10.21 -7.64 1.74
CA HIS A 53 10.91 -8.05 2.96
C HIS A 53 10.02 -8.08 4.22
N LYS A 54 8.87 -7.38 4.23
CA LYS A 54 7.91 -7.41 5.34
C LYS A 54 7.02 -8.66 5.32
N LEU A 55 6.94 -9.32 4.17
CA LEU A 55 6.16 -10.55 3.97
C LEU A 55 7.01 -11.82 4.06
N GLU A 56 8.33 -11.68 4.02
CA GLU A 56 9.30 -12.77 4.11
C GLU A 56 9.88 -12.88 5.53
N LEU A 57 10.39 -14.06 5.85
CA LEU A 57 11.20 -14.22 7.05
C LEU A 57 12.48 -13.38 6.93
N PRO A 58 13.00 -12.85 8.04
CA PRO A 58 14.26 -12.12 8.01
C PRO A 58 15.36 -12.98 7.39
N ALA A 59 16.19 -12.38 6.54
CA ALA A 59 17.24 -13.09 5.82
C ALA A 59 18.17 -13.81 6.81
N ILE A 60 18.29 -15.12 6.65
CA ILE A 60 19.20 -15.95 7.43
C ILE A 60 20.45 -16.19 6.57
N PRO A 61 21.65 -15.86 7.06
CA PRO A 61 22.87 -16.06 6.30
C PRO A 61 23.27 -17.55 6.22
N ASP A 62 23.86 -17.94 5.09
CA ASP A 62 24.35 -19.29 4.81
C ASP A 62 25.72 -19.53 5.49
N PHE A 63 25.77 -19.68 6.81
CA PHE A 63 26.99 -20.10 7.50
C PHE A 63 26.72 -21.02 8.69
#